data_AF-A0A2S6UMN2-F1
#
_entry.id   AF-A0A2S6UMN2-F1
#
_cell.length_a   1.000
_cell.length_b   1.000
_cell.length_c   1.000
_cell.angle_alpha   90.00
_cell.angle_beta   90.00
_cell.angle_gamma   90.00
#
_symmetry.space_group_name_H-M   'P 1'
#
loop_
_entity.id
_entity.type
_entity.pdbx_description
1 polymer ?
#
loop_
_entity_poly.entity_id
_entity_poly.type
_entity_poly.pdbx_seq_one_letter_code
_entity_poly.pdbx_strand_id
1 'polypeptide(L)'
;MMANNSYNIAAKADMLGEILFLDGISRSGKKMSCRLLAPFEGIEHFNYISGIENVCYFHFLGQIDALNTTRFIHLNVDEASYDRIIGRRLNTRPTDESSVYKTSHPVEYMHRSTAPDGPSAVETFHTSGRIQLYHTLRSYQFQCCRRIP
;
A
#
# COMPACT_ATOMS: atom_id res chain seq x y z
N MET A 1 18.81 -29.76 5.58
CA MET A 1 19.03 -28.90 6.77
C MET A 1 19.49 -27.54 6.28
N MET A 2 18.59 -26.55 6.21
CA MET A 2 19.03 -25.16 6.03
C MET A 2 19.44 -24.64 7.40
N ALA A 3 20.66 -24.12 7.49
CA ALA A 3 21.18 -23.55 8.72
C ALA A 3 20.26 -22.41 9.16
N ASN A 4 19.63 -22.55 10.33
CA ASN A 4 18.93 -21.48 11.01
C ASN A 4 19.97 -20.46 11.49
N ASN A 5 20.43 -19.61 10.58
CA ASN A 5 21.10 -18.41 10.98
C ASN A 5 20.00 -17.41 11.35
N SER A 6 19.70 -17.34 12.64
CA SER A 6 18.72 -16.40 13.20
C SER A 6 19.30 -14.99 13.13
N TYR A 7 19.27 -14.40 11.93
CA TYR A 7 19.48 -12.98 11.76
C TYR A 7 18.32 -12.28 12.46
N ASN A 8 18.61 -11.62 13.59
CA ASN A 8 17.72 -10.62 14.16
C ASN A 8 17.74 -9.42 13.22
N ILE A 9 16.98 -9.52 12.11
CA ILE A 9 16.57 -8.35 11.36
C ILE A 9 15.76 -7.54 12.38
N ALA A 10 16.34 -6.42 12.83
CA ALA A 10 15.69 -5.56 13.81
C ALA A 10 14.27 -5.29 13.30
N ALA A 11 13.27 -5.67 14.11
CA ALA A 11 11.90 -5.29 13.84
C ALA A 11 11.86 -3.77 13.96
N LYS A 12 11.95 -3.08 12.83
CA LYS A 12 11.80 -1.64 12.77
C LYS A 12 10.40 -1.34 13.33
N ALA A 13 10.31 -0.41 14.28
CA ALA A 13 9.02 0.08 14.72
C ALA A 13 8.25 0.60 13.50
N ASP A 14 6.95 0.29 13.44
CA ASP A 14 6.10 0.68 12.31
C ASP A 14 6.32 2.17 12.02
N MET A 15 6.82 2.46 10.81
CA MET A 15 7.22 3.82 10.45
C MET A 15 6.01 4.75 10.36
N LEU A 16 4.81 4.18 10.31
CA LEU A 16 3.60 4.83 9.88
C LEU A 16 2.55 4.78 10.98
N GLY A 17 1.80 5.86 11.08
CA GLY A 17 0.59 5.94 11.88
C GLY A 17 -0.57 5.16 11.27
N GLU A 18 -1.78 5.70 11.40
CA GLU A 18 -3.00 5.03 10.94
C GLU A 18 -3.02 4.83 9.40
N ILE A 19 -3.38 3.62 8.99
CA ILE A 19 -3.50 3.22 7.59
C ILE A 19 -4.90 2.67 7.36
N LEU A 20 -5.54 3.11 6.27
CA LEU A 20 -6.85 2.63 5.85
C LEU A 20 -6.70 1.60 4.72
N PHE A 21 -7.11 0.37 5.00
CA PHE A 21 -7.19 -0.71 4.02
C PHE A 21 -8.61 -0.97 3.56
N LEU A 22 -8.83 -0.94 2.24
CA LEU A 22 -10.07 -1.33 1.59
C LEU A 22 -9.90 -2.68 0.88
N ASP A 23 -10.34 -3.76 1.53
CA ASP A 23 -10.38 -5.12 0.96
C ASP A 23 -11.78 -5.53 0.46
N GLY A 24 -11.83 -6.60 -0.34
CA GLY A 24 -13.03 -7.22 -0.87
C GLY A 24 -12.77 -7.87 -2.23
N ILE A 25 -13.81 -8.38 -2.89
CA ILE A 25 -13.69 -9.05 -4.20
C ILE A 25 -13.72 -8.07 -5.38
N SER A 26 -13.24 -8.47 -6.56
CA SER A 26 -13.40 -7.64 -7.77
C SER A 26 -14.89 -7.33 -8.02
N ARG A 27 -15.16 -6.13 -8.53
CA ARG A 27 -16.50 -5.58 -8.81
C ARG A 27 -17.40 -5.33 -7.58
N SER A 28 -16.90 -5.42 -6.36
CA SER A 28 -17.66 -5.06 -5.14
C SER A 28 -17.73 -3.54 -4.88
N GLY A 29 -17.36 -2.69 -5.84
CA GLY A 29 -17.38 -1.24 -5.66
C GLY A 29 -16.19 -0.66 -4.87
N LYS A 30 -15.12 -1.42 -4.61
CA LYS A 30 -13.94 -0.91 -3.86
C LYS A 30 -13.34 0.36 -4.46
N LYS A 31 -13.08 0.35 -5.78
CA LYS A 31 -12.54 1.52 -6.48
C LYS A 31 -13.47 2.74 -6.39
N MET A 32 -14.78 2.53 -6.44
CA MET A 32 -15.76 3.60 -6.21
C MET A 32 -15.66 4.14 -4.79
N SER A 33 -15.55 3.26 -3.79
CA SER A 33 -15.35 3.64 -2.40
C SER A 33 -14.06 4.42 -2.20
N CYS A 34 -12.95 4.00 -2.82
CA CYS A 34 -11.70 4.75 -2.80
C CYS A 34 -11.85 6.17 -3.37
N ARG A 35 -12.63 6.32 -4.45
CA ARG A 35 -12.89 7.63 -5.07
C ARG A 35 -13.79 8.53 -4.23
N LEU A 36 -14.69 7.94 -3.46
CA LEU A 36 -15.49 8.70 -2.49
C LEU A 36 -14.66 9.10 -1.28
N LEU A 37 -13.69 8.27 -0.89
CA LEU A 37 -12.86 8.50 0.29
C LEU A 37 -11.68 9.46 0.04
N ALA A 38 -11.00 9.35 -1.10
CA ALA A 38 -9.80 10.13 -1.41
C ALA A 38 -9.96 11.66 -1.37
N PRO A 39 -11.13 12.25 -1.65
CA PRO A 39 -11.32 13.70 -1.53
C PRO A 39 -11.54 14.21 -0.10
N PHE A 40 -11.77 13.34 0.89
CA PHE A 40 -11.93 13.80 2.27
C PHE A 40 -10.63 14.37 2.80
N GLU A 41 -10.76 15.45 3.56
CA GLU A 41 -9.63 16.07 4.26
C GLU A 41 -8.97 15.04 5.19
N GLY A 42 -7.64 14.98 5.15
CA GLY A 42 -6.87 14.01 5.93
C GLY A 42 -6.73 12.63 5.29
N ILE A 43 -7.23 12.38 4.07
CA ILE A 43 -7.04 11.08 3.38
C ILE A 43 -6.13 11.27 2.15
N GLU A 44 -5.09 10.44 2.03
CA GLU A 44 -4.24 10.40 0.84
C GLU A 44 -4.94 9.68 -0.33
N HIS A 45 -4.57 10.07 -1.56
CA HIS A 45 -5.05 9.40 -2.76
C HIS A 45 -4.69 7.92 -2.78
N PHE A 46 -5.71 7.09 -3.03
CA PHE A 46 -5.61 5.64 -2.90
C PHE A 46 -4.51 5.04 -3.78
N ASN A 47 -3.85 4.00 -3.25
CA ASN A 47 -2.87 3.20 -3.99
C ASN A 47 -3.15 1.70 -3.87
N TYR A 48 -2.45 0.94 -4.72
CA TYR A 48 -2.46 -0.52 -4.69
C TYR A 48 -1.06 -1.06 -4.41
N ILE A 49 -0.96 -2.07 -3.54
CA ILE A 49 0.26 -2.79 -3.23
C ILE A 49 0.05 -4.27 -3.57
N SER A 50 0.62 -4.73 -4.69
CA SER A 50 0.49 -6.13 -5.13
C SER A 50 1.15 -7.13 -4.18
N GLY A 51 2.22 -6.74 -3.50
CA GLY A 51 2.93 -7.60 -2.55
C GLY A 51 2.03 -8.12 -1.42
N ILE A 52 1.10 -7.29 -0.94
CA ILE A 52 0.16 -7.66 0.13
C ILE A 52 -0.77 -8.79 -0.32
N GLU A 53 -1.26 -8.75 -1.55
CA GLU A 53 -2.10 -9.84 -2.06
C GLU A 53 -1.33 -11.13 -2.22
N ASN A 54 -0.13 -11.04 -2.80
CA ASN A 54 0.72 -12.20 -3.05
C ASN A 54 1.00 -12.94 -1.73
N VAL A 55 1.35 -12.22 -0.66
CA VAL A 55 1.63 -12.85 0.63
C VAL A 55 0.37 -13.42 1.27
N CYS A 56 -0.78 -12.76 1.14
CA CYS A 56 -2.06 -13.30 1.59
C CYS A 56 -2.42 -14.62 0.87
N TYR A 57 -2.10 -14.74 -0.42
CA TYR A 57 -2.29 -16.00 -1.15
C TYR A 57 -1.35 -17.09 -0.66
N PHE A 58 -0.06 -16.78 -0.45
CA PHE A 58 0.88 -17.77 0.10
C PHE A 58 0.50 -18.22 1.51
N HIS A 59 -0.01 -17.31 2.34
CA HIS A 59 -0.54 -17.63 3.65
C HIS A 59 -1.75 -18.58 3.57
N PHE A 60 -2.70 -18.26 2.69
CA PHE A 60 -3.88 -19.10 2.45
C PHE A 60 -3.51 -20.51 1.96
N LEU A 61 -2.46 -20.64 1.13
CA LEU A 61 -1.93 -21.90 0.64
C LEU A 61 -1.04 -22.64 1.66
N GLY A 62 -0.90 -22.12 2.88
CA GLY A 62 -0.07 -22.71 3.94
C GLY A 62 1.44 -22.68 3.67
N GLN A 63 1.90 -21.82 2.75
CA GLN A 63 3.32 -21.72 2.38
C GLN A 63 4.09 -20.75 3.28
N ILE A 64 3.40 -19.80 3.92
CA ILE A 64 3.97 -18.80 4.84
C ILE A 64 3.07 -18.71 6.07
N ASP A 65 3.66 -18.67 7.27
CA ASP A 65 2.93 -18.51 8.52
C ASP A 65 2.40 -17.08 8.72
N ALA A 66 1.48 -16.91 9.66
CA ALA A 66 0.83 -15.63 9.93
C ALA A 66 1.83 -14.54 10.38
N LEU A 67 2.85 -14.88 11.18
CA LEU A 67 3.82 -13.90 11.68
C LEU A 67 4.65 -13.33 10.53
N ASN A 68 5.19 -14.20 9.67
CA ASN A 68 5.96 -13.77 8.51
C ASN A 68 5.10 -13.03 7.48
N THR A 69 3.83 -13.42 7.34
CA THR A 69 2.86 -12.70 6.50
C THR A 69 2.63 -11.27 6.99
N THR A 70 2.35 -11.08 8.28
CA THR A 70 2.16 -9.75 8.88
C THR A 70 3.39 -8.87 8.71
N ARG A 71 4.59 -9.41 8.97
CA ARG A 71 5.86 -8.68 8.78
C ARG A 71 6.05 -8.24 7.34
N PHE A 72 5.73 -9.11 6.38
CA PHE A 72 5.82 -8.78 4.97
C PHE A 72 4.84 -7.66 4.60
N ILE A 73 3.61 -7.70 5.13
CA ILE A 73 2.63 -6.62 4.93
C ILE A 73 3.19 -5.30 5.47
N HIS A 74 3.69 -5.26 6.71
CA HIS A 74 4.26 -4.06 7.31
C HIS A 74 5.39 -3.48 6.46
N LEU A 75 6.34 -4.31 6.04
CA LEU A 75 7.46 -3.87 5.19
C LEU A 75 6.99 -3.25 3.87
N ASN A 76 6.01 -3.86 3.21
CA ASN A 76 5.50 -3.36 1.93
C ASN A 76 4.72 -2.05 2.10
N VAL A 77 4.00 -1.90 3.22
CA VAL A 77 3.26 -0.68 3.51
C VAL A 77 4.20 0.45 3.87
N ASP A 78 5.20 0.19 4.72
CA ASP A 78 6.27 1.13 5.05
C ASP A 78 6.98 1.65 3.79
N GLU A 79 7.39 0.75 2.89
CA GLU A 79 8.04 1.12 1.63
C GLU A 79 7.11 1.95 0.74
N ALA A 80 5.89 1.46 0.49
CA ALA A 80 4.92 2.12 -0.39
C ALA A 80 4.50 3.50 0.15
N SER A 81 4.48 3.65 1.46
CA SER A 81 4.15 4.89 2.14
C SER A 81 5.27 5.90 2.06
N TYR A 82 6.48 5.47 2.40
CA TYR A 82 7.65 6.33 2.30
C TYR A 82 7.82 6.81 0.86
N ASP A 83 7.73 5.91 -0.11
CA ASP A 83 7.76 6.26 -1.53
C ASP A 83 6.70 7.32 -1.86
N ARG A 84 5.47 7.19 -1.36
CA ARG A 84 4.41 8.19 -1.59
C ARG A 84 4.68 9.54 -0.91
N ILE A 85 5.22 9.54 0.31
CA ILE A 85 5.54 10.76 1.08
C ILE A 85 6.54 11.63 0.31
N ILE A 86 7.55 11.02 -0.29
CA ILE A 86 8.58 11.74 -1.07
C ILE A 86 8.23 11.84 -2.56
N GLY A 87 7.01 11.44 -2.97
CA GLY A 87 6.59 11.50 -4.36
C GLY A 87 7.33 10.54 -5.31
N ARG A 88 7.90 9.45 -4.79
CA ARG A 88 8.43 8.34 -5.58
C ARG A 88 7.32 7.38 -6.00
N ARG A 89 7.50 6.73 -7.16
CA ARG A 89 6.57 5.70 -7.72
C ARG A 89 5.11 6.17 -7.81
N LEU A 90 4.88 7.45 -8.06
CA LEU A 90 3.54 7.97 -8.31
C LEU A 90 2.98 7.47 -9.64
N ASN A 91 1.71 7.08 -9.67
CA ASN A 91 1.05 6.70 -10.91
C ASN A 91 0.68 7.95 -11.73
N THR A 92 1.46 8.26 -12.76
CA THR A 92 1.21 9.37 -13.68
C THR A 92 0.41 8.98 -14.92
N ARG A 93 -0.08 7.73 -15.02
CA ARG A 93 -0.89 7.31 -16.17
C ARG A 93 -2.29 7.92 -16.09
N PRO A 94 -2.70 8.87 -16.97
CA PRO A 94 -3.95 9.63 -16.79
C PRO A 94 -5.22 8.77 -16.87
N THR A 95 -5.15 7.66 -17.60
CA THR A 95 -6.30 6.75 -17.76
C THR A 95 -6.59 5.96 -16.48
N ASP A 96 -5.60 5.75 -15.61
CA ASP A 96 -5.74 4.90 -14.43
C ASP A 96 -6.53 5.61 -13.33
N GLU A 97 -7.34 4.87 -12.59
CA GLU A 97 -8.12 5.45 -11.48
C GLU A 97 -7.22 5.90 -10.31
N SER A 98 -6.14 5.17 -10.04
CA SER A 98 -5.13 5.53 -9.02
C SER A 98 -4.15 6.60 -9.49
N SER A 99 -4.38 7.22 -10.66
CA SER A 99 -3.54 8.30 -11.16
C SER A 99 -3.51 9.45 -10.17
N VAL A 100 -2.33 9.99 -9.88
CA VAL A 100 -2.18 11.18 -9.04
C VAL A 100 -2.82 12.42 -9.67
N TYR A 101 -3.09 12.41 -10.97
CA TYR A 101 -3.83 13.51 -11.61
C TYR A 101 -5.33 13.50 -11.29
N LYS A 102 -5.87 12.41 -10.71
CA LYS A 102 -7.27 12.27 -10.33
C LYS A 102 -7.53 12.53 -8.83
N THR A 103 -6.50 12.92 -8.07
CA THR A 103 -6.67 13.34 -6.68
C THR A 103 -7.19 14.78 -6.59
N SER A 104 -7.65 15.20 -5.41
CA SER A 104 -7.99 16.58 -5.09
C SER A 104 -6.76 17.52 -5.07
N HIS A 105 -5.55 16.98 -4.90
CA HIS A 105 -4.31 17.75 -4.69
C HIS A 105 -3.17 17.34 -5.65
N PRO A 106 -3.37 17.32 -6.99
CA PRO A 106 -2.38 16.77 -7.92
C PRO A 106 -1.04 17.53 -7.91
N VAL A 107 -1.09 18.85 -7.72
CA VAL A 107 0.10 19.71 -7.64
C VAL A 107 0.96 19.34 -6.43
N GLU A 108 0.33 19.00 -5.30
CA GLU A 108 1.05 18.62 -4.09
C GLU A 108 1.85 17.33 -4.29
N TYR A 109 1.22 16.31 -4.87
CA TYR A 109 1.89 15.05 -5.20
C TYR A 109 3.07 15.26 -6.14
N MET A 110 2.91 16.10 -7.17
CA MET A 110 4.00 16.40 -8.09
C MET A 110 5.13 17.20 -7.41
N HIS A 111 4.80 18.13 -6.50
CA HIS A 111 5.78 18.89 -5.74
C HIS A 111 6.64 17.97 -4.85
N ARG A 112 6.03 16.95 -4.22
CA ARG A 112 6.77 15.96 -3.42
C ARG A 112 7.91 15.31 -4.20
N SER A 113 7.69 14.99 -5.49
CA SER A 113 8.72 14.38 -6.36
C SER A 113 9.94 15.28 -6.61
N THR A 114 9.82 16.58 -6.36
CA THR A 114 10.92 17.57 -6.50
C THR A 114 11.41 18.13 -5.16
N ALA A 115 10.72 17.82 -4.07
CA ALA A 115 11.07 18.27 -2.73
C ALA A 115 12.22 17.43 -2.16
N PRO A 116 12.96 17.95 -1.16
CA PRO A 116 13.96 17.16 -0.44
C PRO A 116 13.34 15.92 0.21
N ASP A 117 14.04 14.79 0.13
CA ASP A 117 13.66 13.55 0.79
C ASP A 117 14.21 13.44 2.21
N GLY A 118 13.92 12.34 2.89
CA GLY A 118 14.48 12.03 4.21
C GLY A 118 13.53 12.30 5.39
N PRO A 119 14.07 12.42 6.62
CA PRO A 119 13.28 12.46 7.85
C PRO A 119 12.29 13.63 7.92
N SER A 120 12.65 14.79 7.36
CA SER A 120 11.80 15.99 7.36
C SER A 120 10.49 15.79 6.59
N ALA A 121 10.53 15.04 5.48
CA ALA A 121 9.34 14.73 4.69
C ALA A 121 8.37 13.83 5.49
N VAL A 122 8.92 12.88 6.24
CA VAL A 122 8.15 11.97 7.10
C VAL A 122 7.53 12.73 8.29
N GLU A 123 8.29 13.62 8.92
CA GLU A 123 7.78 14.46 10.01
C GLU A 123 6.68 15.41 9.54
N THR A 124 6.84 15.99 8.36
CA THR A 124 5.80 16.82 7.71
C THR A 124 4.53 16.01 7.48
N PHE A 125 4.67 14.78 6.99
CA PHE A 125 3.54 13.88 6.80
C PHE A 125 2.85 13.53 8.12
N HIS A 126 3.60 13.17 9.17
CA HIS A 126 3.02 12.89 10.49
C HIS A 126 2.31 14.10 11.09
N THR A 127 2.89 15.29 10.97
CA THR A 127 2.28 16.54 11.46
C THR A 127 1.00 16.88 10.71
N SER A 128 0.90 16.51 9.43
CA SER A 128 -0.32 16.71 8.64
C SER A 128 -1.49 15.82 9.09
N GLY A 129 -1.24 14.78 9.88
CA GLY A 129 -2.28 13.86 10.37
C GLY A 129 -2.99 13.06 9.26
N ARG A 130 -2.40 12.99 8.07
CA ARG A 130 -3.01 12.31 6.92
C ARG A 130 -2.93 10.79 7.05
N ILE A 131 -4.01 10.14 6.68
CA ILE A 131 -4.17 8.69 6.66
C ILE A 131 -3.90 8.18 5.25
N GLN A 132 -3.09 7.13 5.15
CA GLN A 132 -2.79 6.51 3.87
C GLN A 132 -3.85 5.50 3.49
N LEU A 133 -4.29 5.57 2.24
CA LEU A 133 -5.35 4.73 1.70
C LEU A 133 -4.79 3.67 0.74
N TYR A 134 -4.93 2.41 1.10
CA TYR A 134 -4.60 1.28 0.25
C TYR A 134 -5.84 0.45 -0.05
N HIS A 135 -5.91 -0.08 -1.26
CA HIS A 135 -6.92 -1.07 -1.61
C HIS A 135 -6.29 -2.33 -2.16
N THR A 136 -7.04 -3.43 -2.12
CA THR A 136 -6.69 -4.67 -2.80
C THR A 136 -7.34 -4.72 -4.20
N LEU A 137 -6.69 -5.40 -5.12
CA LEU A 137 -7.17 -5.84 -6.42
C LEU A 137 -7.33 -7.38 -6.44
N ARG A 138 -8.24 -7.97 -5.65
CA ARG A 138 -8.65 -9.40 -5.83
C ARG A 138 -9.28 -9.65 -7.21
N SER A 139 -8.45 -9.67 -8.23
CA SER A 139 -8.81 -9.61 -9.65
C SER A 139 -8.82 -11.02 -10.19
N TYR A 140 -9.96 -11.70 -10.11
CA TYR A 140 -10.31 -12.92 -10.88
C TYR A 140 -9.37 -14.15 -10.82
N GLN A 141 -8.11 -14.06 -10.36
CA GLN A 141 -7.14 -15.15 -10.41
C GLN A 141 -7.60 -16.35 -9.55
N PHE A 142 -8.38 -16.11 -8.49
CA PHE A 142 -8.97 -17.18 -7.69
C PHE A 142 -10.32 -17.72 -8.17
N GLN A 143 -10.99 -17.10 -9.15
CA GLN A 143 -12.12 -17.78 -9.81
C GLN A 143 -11.62 -18.96 -10.67
N CYS A 144 -10.34 -18.98 -11.07
CA CYS A 144 -9.74 -20.09 -11.81
C CYS A 144 -9.05 -21.17 -10.95
N CYS A 145 -8.82 -20.95 -9.65
CA CYS A 145 -8.18 -21.96 -8.79
C CYS A 145 -9.07 -23.17 -8.43
N ARG A 146 -10.24 -23.33 -9.06
CA ARG A 146 -10.97 -24.62 -9.06
C ARG A 146 -10.42 -25.66 -10.06
N ARG A 147 -9.36 -25.33 -10.81
CA ARG A 147 -8.56 -26.30 -11.59
C ARG A 147 -7.09 -25.91 -11.56
N ILE A 148 -6.41 -26.31 -10.50
CA ILE A 148 -5.00 -26.68 -10.61
C ILE A 148 -4.98 -28.17 -10.26
N PRO A 149 -4.54 -29.06 -11.17
CA PRO A 149 -4.55 -30.50 -10.97
C PRO A 149 -3.71 -30.94 -9.77
#